data_AF-A0A1B8DDM9-F1
#
_entry.id   AF-A0A1B8DDM9-F1
#
_cell.length_a   1.000
_cell.length_b   1.000
_cell.length_c   1.000
_cell.angle_alpha   90.00
_cell.angle_beta   90.00
_cell.angle_gamma   90.00
#
_symmetry.space_group_name_H-M   'P 1'
#
loop_
_entity.id
_entity.type
_entity.pdbx_description
1 polymer ?
#
loop_
_entity_poly.entity_id
_entity_poly.type
_entity_poly.pdbx_seq_one_letter_code
_entity_poly.pdbx_strand_id
1 'polypeptide(L)'
;MSLKLASRLGAVASRPFPRTASASVAFARRAQSSRSAEGQQKVQKSSESEGLPLTPASQLQLLTLDLEHGDPQVYEILQKEKRRQKHFINLIPSENFTSQAVLDALGSVMQNKYSEGYPGARYYGGNEFIDQAEVLCQKRALETFGLDPAEWGVNVQPLSGSPANLHAYSAVLDVHDRLMGLDLPHGGHLSHGYQTPTKKISAISKYFETLPYRLNEETGLIDYEKLEELAMLYRPKLIIADEAGAKLWVDMAHFAGLVAAGVIPSPFPFSDVVTTTTHKSLRGPRGAMIFYRKGVRKVDPKTKKEVMYDLEDKINSSVFPGHQGGPHNHTITALAVALKQAQSPEFKAYQENVLVNAQALAKRLGDSKDKGGLGYTIVSGGTDNHLVLIDLKPQGVDGARVERILELVGVASNKNTVPGDKSALKPGGLRMGTPAMTTRGFTPEDFSRVADIVNRAVTITQRLDKEALEAQTEKGRKNPGSVKAFLEFVGEGDGQTEIVQLRSEVEEWVGTFALPWDSTA
;
A
#
# COMPACT_ATOMS: atom_id res chain seq x y z
N MET A 1 -61.07 22.42 -17.46
CA MET A 1 -60.05 22.27 -18.52
C MET A 1 -59.00 21.29 -18.01
N SER A 2 -59.22 19.99 -18.22
CA SER A 2 -58.66 19.16 -19.31
C SER A 2 -57.18 18.80 -19.09
N LEU A 3 -56.87 17.54 -18.71
CA LEU A 3 -56.60 16.37 -19.59
C LEU A 3 -55.26 16.55 -20.32
N LYS A 4 -54.16 15.85 -20.03
CA LYS A 4 -53.78 14.44 -20.35
C LYS A 4 -52.22 14.46 -20.26
N LEU A 5 -51.46 13.43 -19.90
CA LEU A 5 -51.49 12.03 -20.33
C LEU A 5 -50.56 11.24 -19.39
N ALA A 6 -51.07 10.13 -18.85
CA ALA A 6 -50.29 9.09 -18.19
C ALA A 6 -50.43 7.79 -19.00
N SER A 7 -49.55 6.82 -18.69
CA SER A 7 -49.55 5.41 -19.10
C SER A 7 -48.81 5.13 -20.42
N ARG A 8 -47.99 4.09 -20.56
CA ARG A 8 -47.97 2.75 -19.94
C ARG A 8 -46.56 2.16 -20.03
N LEU A 9 -46.10 1.43 -19.02
CA LEU A 9 -45.18 0.30 -19.21
C LEU A 9 -45.65 -0.83 -18.30
N GLY A 10 -46.09 -1.91 -18.94
CA GLY A 10 -46.60 -3.12 -18.32
C GLY A 10 -45.46 -4.07 -17.93
N ALA A 11 -45.79 -4.92 -16.96
CA ALA A 11 -44.94 -5.98 -16.46
C ALA A 11 -45.02 -7.26 -17.33
N VAL A 12 -44.03 -8.12 -17.09
CA VAL A 12 -44.03 -9.61 -17.15
C VAL A 12 -43.09 -10.28 -18.19
N ALA A 13 -41.96 -10.74 -17.62
CA ALA A 13 -41.33 -12.06 -17.70
C ALA A 13 -40.65 -12.65 -18.97
N SER A 14 -39.41 -13.09 -18.69
CA SER A 14 -38.82 -14.42 -18.94
C SER A 14 -38.06 -14.75 -20.25
N ARG A 15 -36.74 -14.93 -20.05
CA ARG A 15 -35.77 -15.87 -20.66
C ARG A 15 -35.09 -15.51 -22.01
N PRO A 16 -33.88 -16.07 -22.27
CA PRO A 16 -32.69 -15.32 -22.71
C PRO A 16 -32.46 -15.36 -24.23
N PHE A 17 -31.78 -14.34 -24.77
CA PHE A 17 -31.40 -14.29 -26.19
C PHE A 17 -29.89 -14.56 -26.43
N PRO A 18 -29.53 -15.17 -27.57
CA PRO A 18 -28.22 -15.72 -27.86
C PRO A 18 -27.28 -14.75 -28.60
N ARG A 19 -26.03 -15.22 -28.72
CA ARG A 19 -24.88 -14.67 -29.47
C ARG A 19 -25.25 -13.87 -30.72
N THR A 20 -24.64 -12.69 -30.87
CA THR A 20 -24.54 -11.98 -32.15
C THR A 20 -23.09 -11.78 -32.57
N ALA A 21 -22.90 -11.95 -33.87
CA ALA A 21 -21.64 -11.91 -34.59
C ALA A 21 -21.23 -10.48 -34.95
N SER A 22 -19.92 -10.37 -35.18
CA SER A 22 -19.16 -9.31 -35.86
C SER A 22 -19.92 -8.55 -36.96
N ALA A 23 -19.80 -7.21 -36.93
CA ALA A 23 -19.84 -6.37 -38.12
C ALA A 23 -18.86 -5.20 -37.95
N SER A 24 -17.78 -5.26 -38.73
CA SER A 24 -16.72 -4.25 -38.87
C SER A 24 -17.22 -3.04 -39.68
N VAL A 25 -17.00 -1.82 -39.14
CA VAL A 25 -17.19 -0.56 -39.86
C VAL A 25 -15.83 0.10 -40.06
N ALA A 26 -15.42 0.22 -41.32
CA ALA A 26 -14.20 0.89 -41.74
C ALA A 26 -14.37 2.42 -41.73
N PHE A 27 -13.47 3.13 -41.05
CA PHE A 27 -13.33 4.58 -41.16
C PHE A 27 -12.09 4.91 -41.99
N ALA A 28 -12.30 5.45 -43.19
CA ALA A 28 -11.25 6.03 -44.01
C ALA A 28 -10.91 7.44 -43.48
N ARG A 29 -9.65 7.67 -43.09
CA ARG A 29 -9.09 9.02 -42.87
C ARG A 29 -7.98 9.27 -43.87
N ARG A 30 -8.16 10.35 -44.63
CA ARG A 30 -7.24 10.91 -45.62
C ARG A 30 -6.24 11.80 -44.88
N ALA A 31 -4.95 11.51 -44.97
CA ALA A 31 -3.89 12.41 -44.50
C ALA A 31 -2.88 12.63 -45.63
N GLN A 32 -2.77 13.88 -46.08
CA GLN A 32 -1.71 14.35 -46.95
C GLN A 32 -0.46 14.60 -46.09
N SER A 33 0.71 14.13 -46.52
CA SER A 33 1.98 14.66 -46.04
C SER A 33 3.00 14.79 -47.17
N SER A 34 3.69 15.91 -47.13
CA SER A 34 4.71 16.42 -48.04
C SER A 34 6.04 15.68 -47.90
N ARG A 35 6.74 15.53 -49.03
CA ARG A 35 8.10 14.98 -49.13
C ARG A 35 9.15 15.92 -48.55
N SER A 36 10.12 15.37 -47.83
CA SER A 36 11.54 15.77 -47.92
C SER A 36 12.44 14.59 -47.51
N ALA A 37 13.48 14.36 -48.32
CA ALA A 37 14.61 13.45 -48.09
C ALA A 37 15.51 14.04 -46.97
N GLU A 38 16.43 13.36 -46.29
CA GLU A 38 17.34 12.28 -46.64
C GLU A 38 18.06 11.88 -45.33
N GLY A 39 18.36 10.60 -45.10
CA GLY A 39 19.07 10.16 -43.89
C GLY A 39 19.10 8.65 -43.77
N GLN A 40 19.91 7.99 -44.60
CA GLN A 40 20.10 6.55 -44.57
C GLN A 40 20.84 6.12 -43.29
N GLN A 41 20.11 5.56 -42.32
CA GLN A 41 20.66 4.58 -41.38
C GLN A 41 20.17 3.20 -41.77
N LYS A 42 21.12 2.28 -41.98
CA LYS A 42 20.87 0.85 -42.22
C LYS A 42 20.11 0.27 -41.02
N VAL A 43 18.79 0.19 -41.14
CA VAL A 43 17.97 -0.71 -40.33
C VAL A 43 18.25 -2.12 -40.85
N GLN A 44 18.88 -2.96 -40.03
CA GLN A 44 18.86 -4.41 -40.25
C GLN A 44 17.38 -4.81 -40.31
N LYS A 45 16.91 -5.24 -41.49
CA LYS A 45 15.64 -5.93 -41.64
C LYS A 45 15.72 -7.18 -40.79
N SER A 46 15.09 -7.16 -39.61
CA SER A 46 14.66 -8.38 -38.94
C SER A 46 13.81 -9.16 -39.95
N SER A 47 14.20 -10.40 -40.22
CA SER A 47 13.45 -11.33 -41.04
C SER A 47 11.97 -11.27 -40.67
N GLU A 48 11.12 -10.98 -41.66
CA GLU A 48 9.68 -11.24 -41.58
C GLU A 48 9.53 -12.71 -41.17
N SER A 49 9.05 -12.95 -39.95
CA SER A 49 8.65 -14.29 -39.54
C SER A 49 7.47 -14.68 -40.41
N GLU A 50 7.68 -15.56 -41.38
CA GLU A 50 6.58 -16.27 -42.05
C GLU A 50 5.67 -16.83 -40.96
N GLY A 51 4.45 -16.31 -40.87
CA GLY A 51 3.52 -16.67 -39.81
C GLY A 51 3.26 -18.17 -39.86
N LEU A 52 3.66 -18.89 -38.80
CA LEU A 52 3.28 -20.28 -38.58
C LEU A 52 1.77 -20.41 -38.81
N PRO A 53 1.29 -21.45 -39.51
CA PRO A 53 -0.13 -21.64 -39.70
C PRO A 53 -0.83 -21.71 -38.33
N LEU A 54 -1.89 -20.91 -38.18
CA LEU A 54 -2.70 -20.84 -36.96
C LEU A 54 -3.35 -22.20 -36.72
N THR A 55 -2.68 -23.02 -35.90
CA THR A 55 -3.07 -24.38 -35.57
C THR A 55 -3.19 -24.51 -34.06
N PRO A 56 -3.93 -25.51 -33.53
CA PRO A 56 -3.91 -25.82 -32.11
C PRO A 56 -2.49 -26.04 -31.56
N ALA A 57 -1.58 -26.58 -32.38
CA ALA A 57 -0.18 -26.78 -32.02
C ALA A 57 0.59 -25.44 -31.89
N SER A 58 0.41 -24.50 -32.82
CA SER A 58 1.04 -23.18 -32.71
C SER A 58 0.48 -22.36 -31.54
N GLN A 59 -0.80 -22.53 -31.22
CA GLN A 59 -1.40 -21.93 -30.02
C GLN A 59 -0.81 -22.52 -28.74
N LEU A 60 -0.65 -23.85 -28.66
CA LEU A 60 -0.03 -24.50 -27.52
C LEU A 60 1.42 -24.03 -27.35
N GLN A 61 2.17 -23.95 -28.45
CA GLN A 61 3.53 -23.42 -28.45
C GLN A 61 3.56 -22.00 -27.86
N LEU A 62 2.67 -21.10 -28.33
CA LEU A 62 2.56 -19.74 -27.79
C LEU A 62 2.32 -19.72 -26.27
N LEU A 63 1.44 -20.59 -25.76
CA LEU A 63 1.09 -20.64 -24.34
C LEU A 63 2.15 -21.31 -23.44
N THR A 64 3.19 -21.91 -24.03
CA THR A 64 4.28 -22.59 -23.30
C THR A 64 5.58 -21.81 -23.27
N LEU A 65 5.67 -20.68 -23.99
CA LEU A 65 6.82 -19.80 -23.93
C LEU A 65 6.97 -19.24 -22.50
N ASP A 66 8.21 -19.21 -22.01
CA ASP A 66 8.54 -18.40 -20.84
C ASP A 66 8.47 -16.90 -21.18
N LEU A 67 8.63 -16.06 -20.15
CA LEU A 67 8.51 -14.62 -20.35
C LEU A 67 9.62 -14.02 -21.22
N GLU A 68 10.84 -14.56 -21.15
CA GLU A 68 11.98 -14.05 -21.92
C GLU A 68 11.76 -14.24 -23.42
N HIS A 69 11.23 -15.39 -23.82
CA HIS A 69 10.95 -15.71 -25.22
C HIS A 69 9.57 -15.23 -25.69
N GLY A 70 8.57 -15.21 -24.79
CA GLY A 70 7.20 -14.81 -25.10
C GLY A 70 6.99 -13.29 -25.14
N ASP A 71 7.69 -12.54 -24.29
CA ASP A 71 7.67 -11.08 -24.27
C ASP A 71 9.02 -10.51 -23.77
N PRO A 72 10.05 -10.42 -24.65
CA PRO A 72 11.37 -9.92 -24.28
C PRO A 72 11.36 -8.48 -23.72
N GLN A 73 10.37 -7.66 -24.11
CA GLN A 73 10.27 -6.28 -23.66
C GLN A 73 9.86 -6.22 -22.19
N VAL A 74 8.84 -6.99 -21.80
CA VAL A 74 8.43 -7.10 -20.38
C VAL A 74 9.54 -7.76 -19.55
N TYR A 75 10.23 -8.77 -20.10
CA TYR A 75 11.38 -9.36 -19.44
C TYR A 75 12.47 -8.33 -19.13
N GLU A 76 12.85 -7.48 -20.08
CA GLU A 76 13.85 -6.42 -19.87
C GLU A 76 13.43 -5.43 -18.79
N ILE A 77 12.14 -5.04 -18.73
CA ILE A 77 11.61 -4.19 -17.67
C ILE A 77 11.78 -4.84 -16.30
N LEU A 78 11.49 -6.15 -16.18
CA LEU A 78 11.69 -6.88 -14.92
C LEU A 78 13.17 -6.94 -14.52
N GLN A 79 14.09 -7.12 -15.46
CA GLN A 79 15.52 -7.12 -15.15
C GLN A 79 16.00 -5.75 -14.66
N LYS A 80 15.50 -4.65 -15.26
CA LYS A 80 15.77 -3.28 -14.81
C LYS A 80 15.24 -3.04 -13.39
N GLU A 81 14.04 -3.50 -13.08
CA GLU A 81 13.48 -3.37 -11.73
C GLU A 81 14.22 -4.22 -10.69
N LYS A 82 14.62 -5.45 -11.04
CA LYS A 82 15.48 -6.28 -10.16
C LYS A 82 16.79 -5.57 -9.85
N ARG A 83 17.45 -5.00 -10.86
CA ARG A 83 18.67 -4.21 -10.68
C ARG A 83 18.41 -2.99 -9.79
N ARG A 84 17.34 -2.23 -10.02
CA ARG A 84 16.98 -1.09 -9.18
C ARG A 84 16.82 -1.51 -7.72
N GLN A 85 16.06 -2.56 -7.43
CA GLN A 85 15.87 -3.06 -6.07
C GLN A 85 17.17 -3.56 -5.41
N LYS A 86 18.09 -4.14 -6.20
CA LYS A 86 19.41 -4.59 -5.72
C LYS A 86 20.30 -3.42 -5.28
N HIS A 87 20.28 -2.31 -6.01
CA HIS A 87 21.21 -1.20 -5.80
C HIS A 87 20.61 0.02 -5.11
N PHE A 88 19.34 -0.04 -4.68
CA PHE A 88 18.66 1.06 -3.97
C PHE A 88 18.44 0.77 -2.49
N ILE A 89 18.55 1.82 -1.67
CA ILE A 89 18.04 1.82 -0.30
C ILE A 89 16.53 2.10 -0.35
N ASN A 90 15.72 1.17 0.13
CA ASN A 90 14.27 1.34 0.20
C ASN A 90 13.84 1.70 1.63
N LEU A 91 13.55 2.98 1.85
CA LEU A 91 13.05 3.52 3.12
C LEU A 91 11.54 3.75 3.09
N ILE A 92 10.80 3.30 2.08
CA ILE A 92 9.34 3.44 2.08
C ILE A 92 8.76 2.45 3.09
N PRO A 93 8.14 2.91 4.20
CA PRO A 93 7.74 2.03 5.32
C PRO A 93 6.60 1.05 5.00
N SER A 94 5.97 1.21 3.84
CA SER A 94 4.91 0.33 3.33
C SER A 94 5.40 -0.68 2.29
N GLU A 95 6.69 -0.63 1.92
CA GLU A 95 7.29 -1.60 1.01
C GLU A 95 8.08 -2.66 1.77
N ASN A 96 8.24 -3.81 1.12
CA ASN A 96 9.04 -4.92 1.60
C ASN A 96 9.40 -5.83 0.43
N PHE A 97 10.32 -6.77 0.65
CA PHE A 97 10.67 -7.80 -0.31
C PHE A 97 10.03 -9.12 0.11
N THR A 98 9.09 -9.62 -0.69
CA THR A 98 8.46 -10.93 -0.42
C THR A 98 9.43 -12.07 -0.70
N SER A 99 9.12 -13.27 -0.20
CA SER A 99 9.97 -14.45 -0.40
C SER A 99 9.76 -15.10 -1.78
N GLN A 100 10.76 -15.82 -2.28
CA GLN A 100 10.65 -16.59 -3.54
C GLN A 100 9.46 -17.55 -3.51
N ALA A 101 9.22 -18.25 -2.40
CA ALA A 101 8.09 -19.17 -2.27
C ALA A 101 6.71 -18.48 -2.42
N VAL A 102 6.59 -17.21 -2.01
CA VAL A 102 5.36 -16.42 -2.23
C VAL A 102 5.24 -16.03 -3.71
N LEU A 103 6.35 -15.68 -4.39
CA LEU A 103 6.37 -15.41 -5.82
C LEU A 103 5.99 -16.65 -6.65
N ASP A 104 6.51 -17.83 -6.29
CA ASP A 104 6.20 -19.10 -6.94
C ASP A 104 4.69 -19.40 -6.88
N ALA A 105 4.07 -19.18 -5.72
CA ALA A 105 2.63 -19.37 -5.54
C ALA A 105 1.78 -18.36 -6.33
N LEU A 106 2.24 -17.09 -6.44
CA LEU A 106 1.56 -16.06 -7.22
C LEU A 106 1.51 -16.39 -8.72
N GLY A 107 2.59 -16.98 -9.27
CA GLY A 107 2.69 -17.41 -10.66
C GLY A 107 2.06 -18.77 -10.97
N SER A 108 1.35 -19.37 -10.01
CA SER A 108 0.83 -20.74 -10.15
C SER A 108 -0.51 -20.83 -10.89
N VAL A 109 -0.86 -22.06 -11.29
CA VAL A 109 -2.12 -22.39 -11.98
C VAL A 109 -3.38 -22.13 -11.14
N MET A 110 -3.24 -21.78 -9.85
CA MET A 110 -4.36 -21.39 -9.00
C MET A 110 -5.11 -20.17 -9.56
N GLN A 111 -4.45 -19.32 -10.36
CA GLN A 111 -5.06 -18.19 -11.06
C GLN A 111 -6.16 -18.59 -12.05
N ASN A 112 -6.14 -19.82 -12.57
CA ASN A 112 -7.06 -20.25 -13.61
C ASN A 112 -8.46 -20.58 -13.08
N LYS A 113 -8.61 -20.83 -11.78
CA LYS A 113 -9.86 -21.35 -11.23
C LYS A 113 -10.79 -20.25 -10.75
N TYR A 114 -12.02 -20.25 -11.27
CA TYR A 114 -13.11 -19.42 -10.79
C TYR A 114 -13.86 -20.12 -9.64
N SER A 115 -14.02 -19.44 -8.50
CA SER A 115 -14.49 -20.05 -7.23
C SER A 115 -15.37 -19.11 -6.39
N GLU A 116 -16.31 -18.43 -7.02
CA GLU A 116 -17.32 -17.61 -6.30
C GLU A 116 -18.03 -18.39 -5.18
N GLY A 117 -18.31 -17.67 -4.09
CA GLY A 117 -18.76 -18.24 -2.82
C GLY A 117 -17.60 -18.51 -1.86
N TYR A 118 -17.87 -19.34 -0.86
CA TYR A 118 -16.93 -19.71 0.20
C TYR A 118 -16.70 -21.22 0.22
N PRO A 119 -15.64 -21.72 0.89
CA PRO A 119 -15.40 -23.16 1.00
C PRO A 119 -16.64 -23.94 1.44
N GLY A 120 -16.95 -25.04 0.74
CA GLY A 120 -18.17 -25.84 0.97
C GLY A 120 -19.49 -25.23 0.46
N ALA A 121 -19.49 -23.97 0.01
CA ALA A 121 -20.66 -23.24 -0.49
C ALA A 121 -20.32 -22.46 -1.78
N ARG A 122 -19.74 -23.15 -2.76
CA ARG A 122 -19.33 -22.56 -4.05
C ARG A 122 -20.48 -22.58 -5.05
N TYR A 123 -20.50 -21.59 -5.94
CA TYR A 123 -21.46 -21.51 -7.05
C TYR A 123 -21.08 -22.44 -8.22
N TYR A 124 -19.81 -22.84 -8.28
CA TYR A 124 -19.26 -23.68 -9.35
C TYR A 124 -18.61 -24.96 -8.79
N GLY A 125 -18.62 -26.02 -9.58
CA GLY A 125 -17.91 -27.27 -9.28
C GLY A 125 -16.38 -27.17 -9.45
N GLY A 126 -15.68 -28.24 -9.05
CA GLY A 126 -14.24 -28.41 -9.25
C GLY A 126 -13.34 -27.59 -8.31
N ASN A 127 -13.86 -27.17 -7.16
CA ASN A 127 -13.13 -26.31 -6.20
C ASN A 127 -12.48 -27.06 -5.04
N GLU A 128 -12.37 -28.40 -5.09
CA GLU A 128 -11.82 -29.22 -4.00
C GLU A 128 -10.48 -28.68 -3.47
N PHE A 129 -9.51 -28.44 -4.35
CA PHE A 129 -8.20 -27.94 -3.94
C PHE A 129 -8.17 -26.43 -3.66
N ILE A 130 -9.11 -25.68 -4.24
CA ILE A 130 -9.27 -24.26 -3.91
C ILE A 130 -9.78 -24.09 -2.49
N ASP A 131 -10.76 -24.91 -2.10
CA ASP A 131 -11.29 -24.94 -0.74
C ASP A 131 -10.22 -25.36 0.25
N GLN A 132 -9.39 -26.37 -0.08
CA GLN A 132 -8.23 -26.74 0.74
C GLN A 132 -7.27 -25.56 0.95
N ALA A 133 -6.94 -24.81 -0.10
CA ALA A 133 -6.03 -23.66 0.00
C ALA A 133 -6.63 -22.50 0.81
N GLU A 134 -7.90 -22.16 0.59
CA GLU A 134 -8.57 -21.07 1.30
C GLU A 134 -8.80 -21.41 2.78
N VAL A 135 -9.24 -22.63 3.11
CA VAL A 135 -9.38 -23.09 4.50
C VAL A 135 -8.04 -23.11 5.22
N LEU A 136 -6.98 -23.58 4.56
CA LEU A 136 -5.63 -23.53 5.12
C LEU A 136 -5.17 -22.09 5.37
N CYS A 137 -5.46 -21.17 4.44
CA CYS A 137 -5.14 -19.76 4.60
C CYS A 137 -5.87 -19.14 5.79
N GLN A 138 -7.17 -19.39 5.93
CA GLN A 138 -7.98 -18.91 7.05
C GLN A 138 -7.46 -19.44 8.39
N LYS A 139 -7.20 -20.76 8.47
CA LYS A 139 -6.62 -21.39 9.65
C LYS A 139 -5.28 -20.75 10.04
N ARG A 140 -4.35 -20.63 9.08
CA ARG A 140 -3.05 -20.01 9.34
C ARG A 140 -3.18 -18.55 9.76
N ALA A 141 -4.13 -17.81 9.21
CA ALA A 141 -4.35 -16.41 9.59
C ALA A 141 -4.74 -16.30 11.07
N LEU A 142 -5.65 -17.14 11.56
CA LEU A 142 -6.02 -17.17 12.98
C LEU A 142 -4.83 -17.61 13.87
N GLU A 143 -4.11 -18.67 13.47
CA GLU A 143 -2.93 -19.16 14.19
C GLU A 143 -1.82 -18.11 14.29
N THR A 144 -1.52 -17.40 13.20
CA THR A 144 -0.48 -16.35 13.14
C THR A 144 -0.73 -15.22 14.14
N PHE A 145 -1.98 -14.94 14.47
CA PHE A 145 -2.34 -13.88 15.43
C PHE A 145 -2.80 -14.43 16.79
N GLY A 146 -2.66 -15.75 17.03
CA GLY A 146 -3.03 -16.38 18.30
C GLY A 146 -4.52 -16.28 18.63
N LEU A 147 -5.39 -16.36 17.62
CA LEU A 147 -6.82 -16.14 17.79
C LEU A 147 -7.57 -17.46 17.94
N ASP A 148 -8.48 -17.55 18.92
CA ASP A 148 -9.40 -18.66 19.08
C ASP A 148 -10.45 -18.64 17.95
N PRO A 149 -10.57 -19.68 17.11
CA PRO A 149 -11.59 -19.77 16.05
C PRO A 149 -13.04 -19.73 16.54
N ALA A 150 -13.30 -19.98 17.83
CA ALA A 150 -14.62 -19.81 18.44
C ALA A 150 -14.96 -18.33 18.67
N GLU A 151 -13.95 -17.49 18.89
CA GLU A 151 -14.10 -16.05 19.16
C GLU A 151 -13.80 -15.17 17.95
N TRP A 152 -13.10 -15.71 16.95
CA TRP A 152 -12.65 -14.97 15.77
C TRP A 152 -12.87 -15.75 14.48
N GLY A 153 -13.38 -15.05 13.47
CA GLY A 153 -13.34 -15.49 12.08
C GLY A 153 -12.45 -14.57 11.24
N VAL A 154 -12.16 -15.01 10.02
CA VAL A 154 -11.35 -14.25 9.06
C VAL A 154 -11.87 -14.44 7.64
N ASN A 155 -11.96 -13.33 6.89
CA ASN A 155 -12.15 -13.35 5.45
C ASN A 155 -10.83 -12.99 4.75
N VAL A 156 -10.35 -13.88 3.88
CA VAL A 156 -9.06 -13.78 3.17
C VAL A 156 -9.20 -13.42 1.70
N GLN A 157 -10.42 -13.14 1.22
CA GLN A 157 -10.70 -12.81 -0.18
C GLN A 157 -10.54 -11.33 -0.58
N PRO A 158 -10.48 -10.31 0.31
CA PRO A 158 -10.34 -8.92 -0.12
C PRO A 158 -9.07 -8.68 -0.94
N LEU A 159 -9.23 -8.06 -2.10
CA LEU A 159 -8.14 -7.89 -3.07
C LEU A 159 -6.99 -6.99 -2.58
N SER A 160 -7.26 -6.07 -1.65
CA SER A 160 -6.27 -5.17 -1.06
C SER A 160 -6.85 -4.44 0.16
N GLY A 161 -6.04 -3.64 0.85
CA GLY A 161 -6.44 -2.98 2.12
C GLY A 161 -7.57 -1.96 1.96
N SER A 162 -7.51 -1.10 0.94
CA SER A 162 -8.58 -0.11 0.70
C SER A 162 -9.96 -0.74 0.47
N PRO A 163 -10.12 -1.74 -0.44
CA PRO A 163 -11.40 -2.42 -0.57
C PRO A 163 -11.76 -3.25 0.67
N ALA A 164 -10.78 -3.85 1.38
CA ALA A 164 -11.07 -4.54 2.64
C ALA A 164 -11.77 -3.63 3.65
N ASN A 165 -11.27 -2.41 3.85
CA ASN A 165 -11.92 -1.42 4.71
C ASN A 165 -13.33 -1.07 4.21
N LEU A 166 -13.51 -0.83 2.90
CA LEU A 166 -14.84 -0.55 2.34
C LEU A 166 -15.83 -1.69 2.57
N HIS A 167 -15.48 -2.94 2.25
CA HIS A 167 -16.37 -4.10 2.44
C HIS A 167 -16.80 -4.19 3.90
N ALA A 168 -15.85 -3.97 4.78
CA ALA A 168 -16.02 -4.21 6.17
C ALA A 168 -16.81 -3.03 6.82
N TYR A 169 -16.69 -1.79 6.33
CA TYR A 169 -17.61 -0.69 6.66
C TYR A 169 -19.02 -0.96 6.15
N SER A 170 -19.18 -1.30 4.87
CA SER A 170 -20.47 -1.58 4.25
C SER A 170 -21.21 -2.77 4.88
N ALA A 171 -20.50 -3.62 5.62
CA ALA A 171 -21.10 -4.70 6.40
C ALA A 171 -21.81 -4.22 7.67
N VAL A 172 -21.42 -3.07 8.23
CA VAL A 172 -21.91 -2.60 9.54
C VAL A 172 -22.44 -1.17 9.54
N LEU A 173 -22.27 -0.44 8.43
CA LEU A 173 -22.72 0.93 8.21
C LEU A 173 -23.63 0.99 6.98
N ASP A 174 -24.70 1.76 7.10
CA ASP A 174 -25.49 2.22 5.97
C ASP A 174 -24.81 3.42 5.30
N VAL A 175 -25.17 3.72 4.05
CA VAL A 175 -24.73 4.94 3.37
C VAL A 175 -25.17 6.16 4.19
N HIS A 176 -24.28 7.13 4.34
CA HIS A 176 -24.39 8.33 5.18
C HIS A 176 -24.30 8.11 6.70
N ASP A 177 -24.05 6.88 7.16
CA ASP A 177 -23.64 6.68 8.54
C ASP A 177 -22.32 7.37 8.83
N ARG A 178 -22.15 7.71 10.12
CA ARG A 178 -21.03 8.51 10.60
C ARG A 178 -19.82 7.65 10.97
N LEU A 179 -18.66 8.03 10.45
CA LEU A 179 -17.37 7.37 10.62
C LEU A 179 -16.32 8.39 11.12
N MET A 180 -15.51 7.99 12.09
CA MET A 180 -14.33 8.76 12.50
C MET A 180 -13.04 7.98 12.26
N GLY A 181 -12.02 8.66 11.75
CA GLY A 181 -10.68 8.14 11.52
C GLY A 181 -9.62 9.24 11.66
N LEU A 182 -8.35 8.86 11.79
CA LEU A 182 -7.26 9.84 11.92
C LEU A 182 -7.17 10.69 10.65
N ASP A 183 -6.99 12.01 10.79
CA ASP A 183 -6.85 12.92 9.66
C ASP A 183 -5.67 12.51 8.76
N LEU A 184 -5.84 12.60 7.44
CA LEU A 184 -4.80 12.19 6.49
C LEU A 184 -3.47 12.95 6.69
N PRO A 185 -3.46 14.28 6.90
CA PRO A 185 -2.22 15.02 7.16
C PRO A 185 -1.58 14.68 8.52
N HIS A 186 -2.33 14.02 9.41
CA HIS A 186 -1.91 13.63 10.75
C HIS A 186 -1.54 12.15 10.85
N GLY A 187 -1.32 11.48 9.71
CA GLY A 187 -0.89 10.07 9.66
C GLY A 187 -1.99 9.06 9.38
N GLY A 188 -3.22 9.52 9.13
CA GLY A 188 -4.32 8.66 8.69
C GLY A 188 -4.13 8.09 7.28
N HIS A 189 -5.11 7.34 6.80
CA HIS A 189 -5.10 6.75 5.46
C HIS A 189 -6.36 7.11 4.67
N LEU A 190 -6.24 7.19 3.34
CA LEU A 190 -7.36 7.57 2.45
C LEU A 190 -8.60 6.68 2.62
N SER A 191 -8.41 5.39 2.93
CA SER A 191 -9.51 4.44 3.18
C SER A 191 -10.19 4.62 4.55
N HIS A 192 -9.81 5.62 5.34
CA HIS A 192 -10.49 5.99 6.59
C HIS A 192 -11.43 7.17 6.42
N GLY A 193 -11.44 7.79 5.23
CA GLY A 193 -12.16 9.02 4.93
C GLY A 193 -11.20 10.19 4.77
N TYR A 194 -11.37 10.96 3.70
CA TYR A 194 -10.63 12.20 3.50
C TYR A 194 -11.40 13.16 2.60
N GLN A 195 -11.53 14.40 3.07
CA GLN A 195 -12.17 15.49 2.36
C GLN A 195 -11.51 16.82 2.71
N THR A 196 -11.49 17.74 1.75
CA THR A 196 -11.16 19.15 1.97
C THR A 196 -12.46 19.95 2.16
N PRO A 197 -12.40 21.22 2.58
CA PRO A 197 -13.60 22.08 2.68
C PRO A 197 -14.41 22.17 1.38
N THR A 198 -13.79 21.88 0.23
CA THR A 198 -14.41 22.03 -1.09
C THR A 198 -14.65 20.72 -1.82
N LYS A 199 -14.10 19.58 -1.34
CA LYS A 199 -14.15 18.32 -2.09
C LYS A 199 -14.00 17.08 -1.21
N LYS A 200 -14.92 16.12 -1.36
CA LYS A 200 -14.77 14.74 -0.89
C LYS A 200 -13.78 13.98 -1.80
N ILE A 201 -12.58 13.71 -1.28
CA ILE A 201 -11.48 13.11 -2.05
C ILE A 201 -11.59 11.59 -2.03
N SER A 202 -11.67 11.01 -0.83
CA SER A 202 -11.89 9.57 -0.66
C SER A 202 -13.32 9.19 -1.03
N ALA A 203 -13.49 8.02 -1.65
CA ALA A 203 -14.81 7.45 -1.88
C ALA A 203 -15.50 7.08 -0.56
N ILE A 204 -14.74 6.77 0.50
CA ILE A 204 -15.29 6.54 1.85
C ILE A 204 -16.07 7.76 2.31
N SER A 205 -15.54 8.98 2.16
CA SER A 205 -16.25 10.22 2.49
C SER A 205 -17.44 10.51 1.58
N LYS A 206 -17.56 9.86 0.42
CA LYS A 206 -18.73 9.97 -0.46
C LYS A 206 -19.86 9.04 -0.03
N TYR A 207 -19.52 7.83 0.41
CA TYR A 207 -20.50 6.83 0.86
C TYR A 207 -20.92 7.05 2.31
N PHE A 208 -20.01 7.50 3.16
CA PHE A 208 -20.24 7.71 4.59
C PHE A 208 -19.96 9.17 4.96
N GLU A 209 -20.54 9.65 6.05
CA GLU A 209 -20.18 10.95 6.60
C GLU A 209 -18.96 10.78 7.49
N THR A 210 -17.86 11.47 7.17
CA THR A 210 -16.57 11.30 7.84
C THR A 210 -16.14 12.56 8.58
N LEU A 211 -15.74 12.44 9.84
CA LEU A 211 -15.11 13.50 10.62
C LEU A 211 -13.75 13.02 11.15
N PRO A 212 -12.63 13.73 10.90
CA PRO A 212 -11.35 13.28 11.40
C PRO A 212 -11.13 13.64 12.88
N TYR A 213 -10.39 12.79 13.60
CA TYR A 213 -9.67 13.20 14.82
C TYR A 213 -8.19 13.46 14.47
N ARG A 214 -7.45 14.13 15.36
CA ARG A 214 -6.11 14.68 15.08
C ARG A 214 -5.08 14.35 16.14
N LEU A 215 -3.83 14.64 15.81
CA LEU A 215 -2.73 14.68 16.77
C LEU A 215 -2.79 15.99 17.57
N ASN A 216 -2.33 15.94 18.81
CA ASN A 216 -1.84 17.11 19.52
C ASN A 216 -0.51 17.53 18.85
N GLU A 217 -0.49 18.72 18.24
CA GLU A 217 0.66 19.15 17.43
C GLU A 217 1.92 19.45 18.25
N GLU A 218 1.80 19.70 19.56
CA GLU A 218 2.95 19.94 20.44
C GLU A 218 3.67 18.63 20.78
N THR A 219 2.92 17.55 20.97
CA THR A 219 3.46 16.23 21.34
C THR A 219 3.66 15.30 20.15
N GLY A 220 2.94 15.52 19.04
CA GLY A 220 2.91 14.59 17.90
C GLY A 220 2.14 13.29 18.15
N LEU A 221 1.43 13.17 19.27
CA LEU A 221 0.62 12.00 19.65
C LEU A 221 -0.86 12.25 19.35
N ILE A 222 -1.67 11.18 19.25
CA ILE A 222 -3.12 11.31 19.09
C ILE A 222 -3.70 12.06 20.30
N ASP A 223 -4.54 13.04 20.02
CA ASP A 223 -5.27 13.78 21.05
C ASP A 223 -6.56 13.01 21.42
N TYR A 224 -6.42 12.06 22.34
CA TYR A 224 -7.53 11.19 22.76
C TYR A 224 -8.62 11.96 23.52
N GLU A 225 -8.25 12.98 24.30
CA GLU A 225 -9.23 13.83 24.99
C GLU A 225 -10.10 14.58 23.98
N LYS A 226 -9.49 15.15 22.93
CA LYS A 226 -10.25 15.82 21.88
C LYS A 226 -11.05 14.86 21.02
N LEU A 227 -10.52 13.66 20.77
CA LEU A 227 -11.24 12.60 20.09
C LEU A 227 -12.54 12.27 20.84
N GLU A 228 -12.47 12.05 22.16
CA GLU A 228 -13.63 11.74 23.00
C GLU A 228 -14.68 12.86 22.94
N GLU A 229 -14.27 14.12 23.12
CA GLU A 229 -15.16 15.29 23.01
C GLU A 229 -15.87 15.33 21.65
N LEU A 230 -15.12 15.16 20.56
CA LEU A 230 -15.66 15.17 19.20
C LEU A 230 -16.59 13.98 18.95
N ALA A 231 -16.27 12.79 19.46
CA ALA A 231 -17.09 11.61 19.31
C ALA A 231 -18.45 11.77 20.02
N MET A 232 -18.48 12.41 21.20
CA MET A 232 -19.73 12.69 21.92
C MET A 232 -20.66 13.64 21.16
N LEU A 233 -20.09 14.62 20.44
CA LEU A 233 -20.84 15.56 19.60
C LEU A 233 -21.25 14.94 18.25
N TYR A 234 -20.31 14.28 17.58
CA TYR A 234 -20.50 13.74 16.25
C TYR A 234 -21.28 12.43 16.23
N ARG A 235 -21.25 11.65 17.31
CA ARG A 235 -21.92 10.35 17.45
C ARG A 235 -21.62 9.40 16.28
N PRO A 236 -20.34 9.05 16.04
CA PRO A 236 -19.99 8.08 15.02
C PRO A 236 -20.60 6.71 15.34
N LYS A 237 -21.00 5.96 14.32
CA LYS A 237 -21.36 4.54 14.47
C LYS A 237 -20.12 3.64 14.52
N LEU A 238 -19.02 4.10 13.93
CA LEU A 238 -17.74 3.40 13.85
C LEU A 238 -16.60 4.41 14.06
N ILE A 239 -15.65 4.03 14.92
CA ILE A 239 -14.41 4.76 15.11
C ILE A 239 -13.26 3.82 14.75
N ILE A 240 -12.34 4.34 13.96
CA ILE A 240 -11.05 3.72 13.71
C ILE A 240 -10.13 4.22 14.85
N ALA A 241 -9.92 3.39 15.89
CA ALA A 241 -9.23 3.65 17.16
C ALA A 241 -9.97 4.40 18.31
N ASP A 242 -10.01 3.70 19.45
CA ASP A 242 -10.47 3.89 20.84
C ASP A 242 -11.77 4.65 21.23
N GLU A 243 -12.25 4.22 22.39
CA GLU A 243 -13.58 4.18 23.00
C GLU A 243 -14.48 5.45 22.97
N ALA A 244 -15.69 5.32 22.40
CA ALA A 244 -16.82 6.25 22.59
C ALA A 244 -18.20 5.56 22.46
N GLY A 245 -18.31 4.28 22.79
CA GLY A 245 -19.54 3.49 22.62
C GLY A 245 -19.87 3.06 21.17
N ALA A 246 -18.97 3.34 20.22
CA ALA A 246 -19.01 2.87 18.84
C ALA A 246 -18.39 1.47 18.68
N LYS A 247 -18.57 0.83 17.52
CA LYS A 247 -17.78 -0.38 17.18
C LYS A 247 -16.31 0.01 17.01
N LEU A 248 -15.40 -0.70 17.68
CA LEU A 248 -13.96 -0.44 17.57
C LEU A 248 -13.39 -1.16 16.36
N TRP A 249 -12.79 -0.38 15.47
CA TRP A 249 -12.12 -0.84 14.28
C TRP A 249 -10.62 -0.56 14.33
N VAL A 250 -9.81 -1.54 13.98
CA VAL A 250 -8.37 -1.33 13.84
C VAL A 250 -7.91 -1.73 12.43
N ASP A 251 -7.28 -0.80 11.74
CA ASP A 251 -6.53 -1.08 10.51
C ASP A 251 -5.05 -1.24 10.87
N MET A 252 -4.59 -2.48 10.97
CA MET A 252 -3.21 -2.81 11.34
C MET A 252 -2.28 -2.96 10.14
N ALA A 253 -2.67 -2.50 8.94
CA ALA A 253 -1.94 -2.74 7.71
C ALA A 253 -0.43 -2.45 7.78
N HIS A 254 -0.03 -1.40 8.49
CA HIS A 254 1.37 -1.00 8.65
C HIS A 254 2.14 -1.93 9.60
N PHE A 255 1.51 -2.44 10.65
CA PHE A 255 2.19 -3.11 11.77
C PHE A 255 1.74 -4.56 12.00
N ALA A 256 0.98 -5.16 11.08
CA ALA A 256 0.53 -6.54 11.16
C ALA A 256 1.67 -7.56 11.34
N GLY A 257 2.82 -7.35 10.70
CA GLY A 257 3.98 -8.22 10.90
C GLY A 257 4.54 -8.15 12.33
N LEU A 258 4.56 -6.95 12.92
CA LEU A 258 5.01 -6.74 14.30
C LEU A 258 4.06 -7.41 15.31
N VAL A 259 2.74 -7.32 15.06
CA VAL A 259 1.72 -8.00 15.88
C VAL A 259 1.84 -9.51 15.73
N ALA A 260 1.98 -10.03 14.51
CA ALA A 260 2.15 -11.47 14.25
C ALA A 260 3.36 -12.06 14.98
N ALA A 261 4.46 -11.31 15.07
CA ALA A 261 5.66 -11.70 15.81
C ALA A 261 5.55 -11.51 17.34
N GLY A 262 4.49 -10.86 17.83
CA GLY A 262 4.32 -10.54 19.24
C GLY A 262 5.35 -9.55 19.79
N VAL A 263 5.86 -8.65 18.94
CA VAL A 263 6.89 -7.65 19.33
C VAL A 263 6.30 -6.27 19.63
N ILE A 264 5.01 -6.08 19.38
CA ILE A 264 4.22 -4.93 19.83
C ILE A 264 2.85 -5.39 20.35
N PRO A 265 2.11 -4.57 21.11
CA PRO A 265 0.79 -4.93 21.60
C PRO A 265 -0.19 -5.30 20.48
N SER A 266 -0.97 -6.35 20.72
CA SER A 266 -2.00 -6.82 19.80
C SER A 266 -3.27 -5.97 19.92
N PRO A 267 -3.90 -5.55 18.79
CA PRO A 267 -5.17 -4.83 18.83
C PRO A 267 -6.39 -5.74 19.02
N PHE A 268 -6.23 -7.06 18.86
CA PHE A 268 -7.33 -8.02 18.89
C PHE A 268 -8.12 -8.03 20.20
N PRO A 269 -7.53 -7.93 21.41
CA PRO A 269 -8.30 -7.96 22.66
C PRO A 269 -9.39 -6.89 22.76
N PHE A 270 -9.22 -5.75 22.08
CA PHE A 270 -10.11 -4.59 22.16
C PHE A 270 -11.04 -4.46 20.95
N SER A 271 -10.63 -5.02 19.80
CA SER A 271 -11.29 -4.74 18.52
C SER A 271 -12.53 -5.61 18.29
N ASP A 272 -13.53 -5.03 17.62
CA ASP A 272 -14.65 -5.80 17.06
C ASP A 272 -14.28 -6.36 15.66
N VAL A 273 -13.56 -5.56 14.87
CA VAL A 273 -13.07 -5.92 13.54
C VAL A 273 -11.64 -5.39 13.35
N VAL A 274 -10.78 -6.21 12.77
CA VAL A 274 -9.40 -5.84 12.42
C VAL A 274 -9.20 -6.05 10.93
N THR A 275 -8.77 -5.01 10.22
CA THR A 275 -8.37 -5.10 8.81
C THR A 275 -6.87 -4.99 8.66
N THR A 276 -6.33 -5.65 7.63
CA THR A 276 -4.91 -5.53 7.32
C THR A 276 -4.63 -5.79 5.85
N THR A 277 -3.59 -5.13 5.32
CA THR A 277 -2.91 -5.61 4.13
C THR A 277 -1.96 -6.77 4.43
N THR A 278 -1.60 -7.55 3.42
CA THR A 278 -0.71 -8.71 3.59
C THR A 278 0.73 -8.49 3.14
N HIS A 279 1.05 -7.37 2.48
CA HIS A 279 2.35 -7.16 1.80
C HIS A 279 3.36 -6.28 2.55
N LYS A 280 2.95 -5.49 3.55
CA LYS A 280 3.81 -4.51 4.23
C LYS A 280 4.77 -5.20 5.22
N SER A 281 4.64 -4.93 6.52
CA SER A 281 5.41 -5.61 7.57
C SER A 281 5.15 -7.12 7.61
N LEU A 282 4.00 -7.61 7.15
CA LEU A 282 3.70 -9.04 7.05
C LEU A 282 4.45 -9.75 5.90
N ARG A 283 5.05 -8.99 4.96
CA ARG A 283 5.95 -9.49 3.91
C ARG A 283 5.35 -10.58 2.98
N GLY A 284 4.02 -10.61 2.83
CA GLY A 284 3.31 -11.52 1.95
C GLY A 284 2.96 -10.93 0.58
N PRO A 285 2.02 -11.55 -0.17
CA PRO A 285 1.57 -11.03 -1.46
C PRO A 285 0.73 -9.76 -1.29
N ARG A 286 0.45 -9.05 -2.39
CA ARG A 286 -0.56 -7.99 -2.38
C ARG A 286 -1.96 -8.60 -2.23
N GLY A 287 -2.56 -8.38 -1.07
CA GLY A 287 -3.91 -8.80 -0.69
C GLY A 287 -4.29 -8.16 0.64
N ALA A 288 -5.40 -8.61 1.23
CA ALA A 288 -5.84 -8.17 2.55
C ALA A 288 -6.65 -9.25 3.29
N MET A 289 -6.82 -9.05 4.60
CA MET A 289 -7.65 -9.87 5.46
C MET A 289 -8.58 -8.98 6.28
N ILE A 290 -9.78 -9.50 6.58
CA ILE A 290 -10.73 -8.90 7.53
C ILE A 290 -10.98 -9.93 8.63
N PHE A 291 -10.51 -9.65 9.84
CA PHE A 291 -10.81 -10.45 11.04
C PHE A 291 -12.01 -9.85 11.76
N TYR A 292 -12.87 -10.70 12.31
CA TYR A 292 -14.08 -10.26 13.01
C TYR A 292 -14.41 -11.14 14.20
N ARG A 293 -14.95 -10.51 15.25
CA ARG A 293 -15.42 -11.21 16.45
C ARG A 293 -16.62 -12.11 16.18
N LYS A 294 -16.65 -13.23 16.89
CA LYS A 294 -17.73 -14.23 16.98
C LYS A 294 -18.11 -14.42 18.45
N GLY A 295 -19.21 -15.15 18.70
CA GLY A 295 -19.66 -15.47 20.06
C GLY A 295 -20.42 -14.33 20.75
N VAL A 296 -20.36 -14.29 22.09
CA VAL A 296 -21.11 -13.32 22.90
C VAL A 296 -20.42 -11.96 22.89
N ARG A 297 -21.15 -10.91 22.50
CA ARG A 297 -20.67 -9.53 22.54
C ARG A 297 -20.88 -8.88 23.89
N LYS A 298 -22.09 -9.03 24.45
CA LYS A 298 -22.44 -8.49 25.77
C LYS A 298 -23.59 -9.28 26.39
N VAL A 299 -23.63 -9.28 27.71
CA VAL A 299 -24.76 -9.80 28.47
C VAL A 299 -25.58 -8.62 28.97
N ASP A 300 -26.87 -8.59 28.68
CA ASP A 300 -27.74 -7.55 29.20
C ASP A 300 -27.77 -7.62 30.74
N PRO A 301 -27.38 -6.56 31.45
CA PRO A 301 -27.17 -6.63 32.90
C PRO A 301 -28.47 -6.91 33.67
N LYS A 302 -29.63 -6.54 33.10
CA LYS A 302 -30.95 -6.68 33.71
C LYS A 302 -31.59 -8.03 33.41
N THR A 303 -31.58 -8.43 32.14
CA THR A 303 -32.27 -9.64 31.65
C THR A 303 -31.39 -10.87 31.63
N LYS A 304 -30.06 -10.71 31.82
CA LYS A 304 -29.04 -11.76 31.67
C LYS A 304 -29.01 -12.41 30.28
N LYS A 305 -29.68 -11.81 29.30
CA LYS A 305 -29.72 -12.30 27.93
C LYS A 305 -28.41 -11.98 27.22
N GLU A 306 -27.82 -13.00 26.60
CA GLU A 306 -26.65 -12.83 25.75
C GLU A 306 -27.04 -12.15 24.43
N VAL A 307 -26.23 -11.18 24.01
CA VAL A 307 -26.28 -10.55 22.70
C VAL A 307 -25.06 -11.03 21.93
N MET A 308 -25.29 -11.80 20.89
CA MET A 308 -24.23 -12.36 20.04
C MET A 308 -23.64 -11.29 19.11
N TYR A 309 -22.40 -11.51 18.69
CA TYR A 309 -21.84 -10.84 17.53
C TYR A 309 -22.59 -11.25 16.26
N ASP A 310 -22.80 -10.27 15.38
CA ASP A 310 -23.46 -10.40 14.08
C ASP A 310 -22.58 -9.70 13.03
N LEU A 311 -21.40 -10.29 12.81
CA LEU A 311 -20.34 -9.75 11.96
C LEU A 311 -19.95 -10.69 10.82
N GLU A 312 -19.87 -12.01 11.10
CA GLU A 312 -19.41 -13.03 10.15
C GLU A 312 -20.21 -13.00 8.84
N ASP A 313 -21.51 -13.20 8.91
CA ASP A 313 -22.38 -13.23 7.72
C ASP A 313 -22.40 -11.88 7.00
N LYS A 314 -22.40 -10.77 7.73
CA LYS A 314 -22.43 -9.42 7.14
C LYS A 314 -21.14 -9.09 6.40
N ILE A 315 -19.99 -9.38 7.01
CA ILE A 315 -18.69 -9.13 6.39
C ILE A 315 -18.50 -10.06 5.20
N ASN A 316 -18.78 -11.35 5.35
CA ASN A 316 -18.67 -12.31 4.26
C ASN A 316 -19.61 -11.93 3.09
N SER A 317 -20.87 -11.58 3.37
CA SER A 317 -21.84 -11.16 2.33
C SER A 317 -21.45 -9.84 1.68
N SER A 318 -20.85 -8.92 2.44
CA SER A 318 -20.35 -7.66 1.91
C SER A 318 -19.17 -7.87 0.97
N VAL A 319 -18.21 -8.74 1.31
CA VAL A 319 -17.12 -9.09 0.40
C VAL A 319 -17.67 -9.74 -0.87
N PHE A 320 -18.48 -10.79 -0.73
CA PHE A 320 -19.16 -11.47 -1.82
C PHE A 320 -20.56 -11.92 -1.37
N PRO A 321 -21.64 -11.63 -2.12
CA PRO A 321 -21.67 -11.05 -3.46
C PRO A 321 -21.70 -9.50 -3.49
N GLY A 322 -21.51 -8.83 -2.35
CA GLY A 322 -21.72 -7.38 -2.24
C GLY A 322 -20.80 -6.53 -3.13
N HIS A 323 -19.48 -6.77 -3.10
CA HIS A 323 -18.50 -5.90 -3.76
C HIS A 323 -17.57 -6.63 -4.74
N GLN A 324 -17.25 -7.90 -4.51
CA GLN A 324 -16.36 -8.70 -5.36
C GLN A 324 -17.11 -9.84 -6.07
N GLY A 325 -16.52 -10.38 -7.14
CA GLY A 325 -16.90 -11.63 -7.80
C GLY A 325 -15.97 -12.79 -7.40
N GLY A 326 -15.39 -13.49 -8.38
CA GLY A 326 -14.43 -14.58 -8.13
C GLY A 326 -13.17 -14.17 -7.34
N PRO A 327 -12.77 -14.93 -6.30
CA PRO A 327 -11.59 -14.61 -5.50
C PRO A 327 -10.27 -14.92 -6.23
N HIS A 328 -9.20 -14.23 -5.84
CA HIS A 328 -7.85 -14.43 -6.41
C HIS A 328 -7.12 -15.58 -5.71
N ASN A 329 -7.39 -16.82 -6.14
CA ASN A 329 -6.90 -18.04 -5.48
C ASN A 329 -5.37 -18.16 -5.43
N HIS A 330 -4.65 -17.69 -6.45
CA HIS A 330 -3.19 -17.63 -6.45
C HIS A 330 -2.66 -16.71 -5.34
N THR A 331 -3.28 -15.55 -5.12
CA THR A 331 -2.95 -14.64 -4.01
C THR A 331 -3.28 -15.25 -2.65
N ILE A 332 -4.44 -15.92 -2.50
CA ILE A 332 -4.81 -16.60 -1.25
C ILE A 332 -3.82 -17.73 -0.93
N THR A 333 -3.42 -18.49 -1.94
CA THR A 333 -2.43 -19.56 -1.80
C THR A 333 -1.06 -19.00 -1.38
N ALA A 334 -0.62 -17.92 -2.04
CA ALA A 334 0.62 -17.22 -1.69
C ALA A 334 0.55 -16.58 -0.29
N LEU A 335 -0.63 -16.13 0.14
CA LEU A 335 -0.87 -15.61 1.49
C LEU A 335 -0.72 -16.72 2.53
N ALA A 336 -1.26 -17.92 2.27
CA ALA A 336 -1.06 -19.06 3.16
C ALA A 336 0.43 -19.40 3.35
N VAL A 337 1.27 -19.23 2.32
CA VAL A 337 2.74 -19.38 2.42
C VAL A 337 3.32 -18.31 3.35
N ALA A 338 2.99 -17.04 3.14
CA ALA A 338 3.48 -15.93 3.95
C ALA A 338 3.05 -16.06 5.43
N LEU A 339 1.83 -16.49 5.70
CA LEU A 339 1.33 -16.70 7.08
C LEU A 339 2.10 -17.81 7.79
N LYS A 340 2.46 -18.89 7.09
CA LYS A 340 3.33 -19.94 7.65
C LYS A 340 4.71 -19.37 7.98
N GLN A 341 5.29 -18.55 7.12
CA GLN A 341 6.57 -17.88 7.39
C GLN A 341 6.45 -16.95 8.60
N ALA A 342 5.33 -16.24 8.76
CA ALA A 342 5.11 -15.34 9.88
C ALA A 342 5.03 -16.04 11.25
N GLN A 343 4.78 -17.36 11.28
CA GLN A 343 4.77 -18.18 12.50
C GLN A 343 6.17 -18.66 12.91
N SER A 344 7.21 -18.39 12.12
CA SER A 344 8.55 -18.93 12.36
C SER A 344 9.37 -18.07 13.34
N PRO A 345 10.31 -18.66 14.10
CA PRO A 345 11.22 -17.91 14.95
C PRO A 345 12.10 -16.92 14.17
N GLU A 346 12.47 -17.25 12.93
CA GLU A 346 13.23 -16.35 12.05
C GLU A 346 12.43 -15.11 11.68
N PHE A 347 11.11 -15.22 11.49
CA PHE A 347 10.26 -14.06 11.25
C PHE A 347 10.12 -13.20 12.50
N LYS A 348 10.04 -13.79 13.69
CA LYS A 348 10.06 -13.03 14.94
C LYS A 348 11.37 -12.26 15.11
N ALA A 349 12.52 -12.92 14.95
CA ALA A 349 13.83 -12.27 15.00
C ALA A 349 13.96 -11.14 13.96
N TYR A 350 13.42 -11.35 12.75
CA TYR A 350 13.32 -10.29 11.73
C TYR A 350 12.55 -9.07 12.23
N GLN A 351 11.36 -9.25 12.84
CA GLN A 351 10.56 -8.12 13.34
C GLN A 351 11.20 -7.43 14.55
N GLU A 352 11.90 -8.15 15.42
CA GLU A 352 12.71 -7.56 16.49
C GLU A 352 13.80 -6.66 15.89
N ASN A 353 14.52 -7.14 14.88
CA ASN A 353 15.52 -6.35 14.16
C ASN A 353 14.90 -5.13 13.47
N VAL A 354 13.69 -5.24 12.91
CA VAL A 354 12.99 -4.09 12.31
C VAL A 354 12.80 -2.96 13.34
N LEU A 355 12.43 -3.28 14.58
CA LEU A 355 12.25 -2.30 15.66
C LEU A 355 13.59 -1.69 16.08
N VAL A 356 14.60 -2.52 16.35
CA VAL A 356 15.93 -2.05 16.78
C VAL A 356 16.56 -1.15 15.71
N ASN A 357 16.42 -1.52 14.44
CA ASN A 357 16.87 -0.73 13.31
C ASN A 357 16.14 0.62 13.20
N ALA A 358 14.83 0.65 13.46
CA ALA A 358 14.04 1.88 13.42
C ALA A 358 14.45 2.83 14.56
N GLN A 359 14.71 2.29 15.75
CA GLN A 359 15.25 3.04 16.89
C GLN A 359 16.65 3.59 16.60
N ALA A 360 17.52 2.80 15.97
CA ALA A 360 18.86 3.25 15.58
C ALA A 360 18.80 4.40 14.55
N LEU A 361 17.93 4.28 13.54
CA LEU A 361 17.67 5.34 12.56
C LEU A 361 17.13 6.61 13.25
N ALA A 362 16.13 6.48 14.12
CA ALA A 362 15.54 7.59 14.86
C ALA A 362 16.58 8.29 15.74
N LYS A 363 17.40 7.52 16.45
CA LYS A 363 18.47 8.03 17.32
C LYS A 363 19.52 8.79 16.52
N ARG A 364 20.06 8.20 15.44
CA ARG A 364 21.07 8.87 14.62
C ARG A 364 20.54 10.15 13.98
N LEU A 365 19.30 10.16 13.50
CA LEU A 365 18.67 11.36 12.95
C LEU A 365 18.39 12.41 14.04
N GLY A 366 17.82 12.00 15.16
CA GLY A 366 17.22 12.88 16.17
C GLY A 366 18.17 13.40 17.24
N ASP A 367 19.11 12.58 17.70
CA ASP A 367 20.03 12.97 18.78
C ASP A 367 20.82 14.23 18.38
N SER A 368 21.20 15.01 19.38
CA SER A 368 21.98 16.23 19.16
C SER A 368 23.39 15.90 18.65
N LYS A 369 24.00 16.86 17.93
CA LYS A 369 25.33 16.65 17.33
C LYS A 369 26.42 16.32 18.36
N ASP A 370 26.34 16.89 19.55
CA ASP A 370 27.24 16.59 20.68
C ASP A 370 27.10 15.15 21.20
N LYS A 371 25.95 14.51 20.98
CA LYS A 371 25.69 13.11 21.31
C LYS A 371 25.94 12.17 20.14
N GLY A 372 26.47 12.68 19.03
CA GLY A 372 26.68 11.91 17.81
C GLY A 372 25.40 11.64 17.02
N GLY A 373 24.36 12.47 17.14
CA GLY A 373 23.24 12.48 16.21
C GLY A 373 23.33 13.61 15.18
N LEU A 374 22.27 13.79 14.40
CA LEU A 374 22.20 14.77 13.30
C LEU A 374 21.34 16.00 13.64
N GLY A 375 20.58 15.95 14.74
CA GLY A 375 19.79 17.07 15.26
C GLY A 375 18.51 17.37 14.49
N TYR A 376 17.94 16.40 13.78
CA TYR A 376 16.62 16.54 13.17
C TYR A 376 15.52 16.48 14.24
N THR A 377 14.42 17.20 14.00
CA THR A 377 13.22 17.03 14.83
C THR A 377 12.48 15.77 14.39
N ILE A 378 12.35 14.80 15.30
CA ILE A 378 11.53 13.60 15.09
C ILE A 378 10.13 13.89 15.61
N VAL A 379 9.09 13.71 14.78
CA VAL A 379 7.71 13.83 15.25
C VAL A 379 7.46 12.81 16.35
N SER A 380 6.85 13.23 17.45
CA SER A 380 6.70 12.46 18.71
C SER A 380 7.99 12.14 19.48
N GLY A 381 9.15 12.64 19.03
CA GLY A 381 10.43 12.53 19.72
C GLY A 381 11.18 11.20 19.51
N GLY A 382 10.56 10.21 18.85
CA GLY A 382 11.17 8.90 18.63
C GLY A 382 10.32 7.97 17.77
N THR A 383 10.45 6.66 18.00
CA THR A 383 9.60 5.64 17.38
C THR A 383 9.48 4.40 18.26
N ASP A 384 8.26 3.86 18.31
CA ASP A 384 7.92 2.59 18.96
C ASP A 384 7.58 1.48 17.94
N ASN A 385 7.79 1.75 16.65
CA ASN A 385 7.46 0.83 15.56
C ASN A 385 8.53 0.86 14.45
N HIS A 386 8.15 0.51 13.22
CA HIS A 386 9.05 0.33 12.09
C HIS A 386 9.31 1.59 11.24
N LEU A 387 8.80 2.76 11.64
CA LEU A 387 8.95 3.99 10.88
C LEU A 387 9.33 5.21 11.72
N VAL A 388 9.92 6.19 11.06
CA VAL A 388 10.36 7.47 11.62
C VAL A 388 9.84 8.59 10.72
N LEU A 389 9.39 9.68 11.31
CA LEU A 389 8.95 10.89 10.61
C LEU A 389 9.79 12.08 11.08
N ILE A 390 10.61 12.62 10.18
CA ILE A 390 11.39 13.83 10.47
C ILE A 390 10.68 15.07 9.95
N ASP A 391 10.77 16.16 10.72
CA ASP A 391 10.39 17.50 10.29
C ASP A 391 11.61 18.21 9.67
N LEU A 392 11.47 18.63 8.42
CA LEU A 392 12.52 19.31 7.64
C LEU A 392 12.38 20.84 7.68
N LYS A 393 11.31 21.38 8.28
CA LYS A 393 11.11 22.83 8.40
C LYS A 393 12.30 23.54 9.08
N PRO A 394 12.92 23.01 10.15
CA PRO A 394 14.10 23.63 10.75
C PRO A 394 15.31 23.70 9.81
N GLN A 395 15.39 22.80 8.82
CA GLN A 395 16.42 22.78 7.78
C GLN A 395 16.09 23.69 6.60
N GLY A 396 14.93 24.37 6.59
CA GLY A 396 14.55 25.31 5.54
C GLY A 396 14.28 24.68 4.18
N VAL A 397 14.00 23.37 4.14
CA VAL A 397 13.64 22.62 2.92
C VAL A 397 12.35 21.84 3.15
N ASP A 398 11.71 21.41 2.06
CA ASP A 398 10.50 20.59 2.11
C ASP A 398 10.76 19.15 1.65
N GLY A 399 9.84 18.26 2.01
CA GLY A 399 9.97 16.83 1.72
C GLY A 399 9.97 16.51 0.23
N ALA A 400 9.33 17.32 -0.63
CA ALA A 400 9.28 17.05 -2.07
C ALA A 400 10.63 17.26 -2.75
N ARG A 401 11.37 18.30 -2.33
CA ARG A 401 12.72 18.55 -2.85
C ARG A 401 13.71 17.52 -2.34
N VAL A 402 13.66 17.20 -1.05
CA VAL A 402 14.55 16.20 -0.44
C VAL A 402 14.29 14.81 -1.02
N GLU A 403 13.03 14.40 -1.20
CA GLU A 403 12.67 13.13 -1.84
C GLU A 403 13.28 13.01 -3.24
N ARG A 404 13.28 14.08 -4.05
CA ARG A 404 13.91 14.05 -5.37
C ARG A 404 15.41 13.81 -5.29
N ILE A 405 16.11 14.50 -4.41
CA ILE A 405 17.56 14.31 -4.28
C ILE A 405 17.86 12.89 -3.78
N LEU A 406 17.09 12.38 -2.82
CA LEU A 406 17.19 11.00 -2.36
C LEU A 406 17.02 10.00 -3.51
N GLU A 407 16.01 10.17 -4.36
CA GLU A 407 15.78 9.31 -5.53
C GLU A 407 17.00 9.30 -6.47
N LEU A 408 17.57 10.47 -6.76
CA LEU A 408 18.74 10.64 -7.63
C LEU A 408 20.03 10.03 -7.07
N VAL A 409 20.09 9.78 -5.77
CA VAL A 409 21.25 9.15 -5.11
C VAL A 409 20.98 7.70 -4.70
N GLY A 410 19.93 7.07 -5.23
CA GLY A 410 19.66 5.66 -4.99
C GLY A 410 18.88 5.35 -3.71
N VAL A 411 18.13 6.32 -3.17
CA VAL A 411 17.32 6.15 -1.95
C VAL A 411 15.85 6.43 -2.24
N ALA A 412 15.01 5.41 -2.10
CA ALA A 412 13.56 5.56 -2.14
C ALA A 412 13.04 5.94 -0.75
N SER A 413 12.26 7.02 -0.68
CA SER A 413 11.64 7.52 0.56
C SER A 413 10.27 8.13 0.26
N ASN A 414 9.60 8.69 1.26
CA ASN A 414 8.28 9.26 1.07
C ASN A 414 8.14 10.60 1.78
N LYS A 415 7.96 11.69 1.02
CA LYS A 415 7.51 12.97 1.58
C LYS A 415 6.17 12.78 2.30
N ASN A 416 6.06 13.36 3.48
CA ASN A 416 4.89 13.22 4.33
C ASN A 416 4.62 14.53 5.08
N THR A 417 3.36 14.82 5.32
CA THR A 417 2.99 15.95 6.16
C THR A 417 3.48 15.74 7.59
N VAL A 418 3.77 16.84 8.27
CA VAL A 418 4.07 16.89 9.70
C VAL A 418 3.07 17.81 10.40
N PRO A 419 2.87 17.68 11.73
CA PRO A 419 2.06 18.63 12.49
C PRO A 419 2.40 20.09 12.16
N GLY A 420 1.36 20.92 12.01
CA GLY A 420 1.46 22.32 11.59
C GLY A 420 1.55 22.58 10.08
N ASP A 421 1.64 21.54 9.23
CA ASP A 421 1.56 21.73 7.78
C ASP A 421 0.16 22.20 7.35
N LYS A 422 0.09 23.35 6.67
CA LYS A 422 -1.18 23.93 6.20
C LYS A 422 -1.74 23.24 4.95
N SER A 423 -0.98 22.36 4.30
CA SER A 423 -1.37 21.72 3.03
C SER A 423 -0.68 20.38 2.81
N ALA A 424 -1.48 19.35 2.49
CA ALA A 424 -0.97 18.05 2.07
C ALA A 424 -0.18 18.08 0.74
N LEU A 425 -0.28 19.17 -0.04
CA LEU A 425 0.45 19.32 -1.30
C LEU A 425 1.88 19.86 -1.12
N LYS A 426 2.22 20.35 0.08
CA LYS A 426 3.57 20.87 0.42
C LYS A 426 4.03 20.28 1.76
N PRO A 427 4.30 18.96 1.80
CA PRO A 427 4.70 18.29 3.03
C PRO A 427 6.06 18.79 3.53
N GLY A 428 6.12 19.16 4.81
CA GLY A 428 7.33 19.61 5.49
C GLY A 428 8.21 18.48 6.03
N GLY A 429 7.81 17.21 5.89
CA GLY A 429 8.55 16.08 6.45
C GLY A 429 8.87 14.95 5.50
N LEU A 430 9.64 14.01 6.03
CA LEU A 430 10.08 12.81 5.34
C LEU A 430 9.82 11.58 6.23
N ARG A 431 9.02 10.65 5.70
CA ARG A 431 8.68 9.39 6.35
C ARG A 431 9.59 8.28 5.83
N MET A 432 10.24 7.58 6.74
CA MET A 432 11.20 6.53 6.45
C MET A 432 10.90 5.30 7.30
N GLY A 433 11.13 4.10 6.78
CA GLY A 433 10.95 2.86 7.52
C GLY A 433 12.03 1.84 7.24
N THR A 434 12.11 0.87 8.14
CA THR A 434 13.15 -0.16 8.16
C THR A 434 12.80 -1.56 7.61
N PRO A 435 11.52 -1.95 7.34
CA PRO A 435 11.20 -3.33 6.96
C PRO A 435 11.95 -3.89 5.75
N ALA A 436 12.01 -3.12 4.65
CA ALA A 436 12.57 -3.59 3.38
C ALA A 436 14.09 -3.85 3.49
N MET A 437 14.84 -2.89 4.06
CA MET A 437 16.29 -3.06 4.19
C MET A 437 16.67 -4.04 5.29
N THR A 438 15.86 -4.17 6.36
CA THR A 438 16.04 -5.24 7.35
C THR A 438 15.86 -6.63 6.72
N THR A 439 14.93 -6.79 5.75
CA THR A 439 14.79 -8.05 5.00
C THR A 439 16.07 -8.38 4.21
N ARG A 440 16.84 -7.37 3.80
CA ARG A 440 18.13 -7.55 3.10
C ARG A 440 19.32 -7.75 4.05
N GLY A 441 19.10 -7.73 5.37
CA GLY A 441 20.13 -7.94 6.38
C GLY A 441 20.75 -6.68 6.96
N PHE A 442 20.16 -5.50 6.76
CA PHE A 442 20.66 -4.27 7.38
C PHE A 442 20.58 -4.34 8.91
N THR A 443 21.63 -3.82 9.54
CA THR A 443 21.85 -3.74 10.99
C THR A 443 21.68 -2.31 11.52
N PRO A 444 21.72 -2.09 12.84
CA PRO A 444 21.70 -0.75 13.42
C PRO A 444 22.81 0.18 12.90
N GLU A 445 24.00 -0.37 12.66
CA GLU A 445 25.14 0.34 12.09
C GLU A 445 24.86 0.76 10.64
N ASP A 446 24.26 -0.13 9.84
CA ASP A 446 23.85 0.19 8.47
C ASP A 446 22.80 1.31 8.46
N PHE A 447 21.82 1.28 9.37
CA PHE A 447 20.82 2.34 9.50
C PHE A 447 21.40 3.67 10.00
N SER A 448 22.49 3.64 10.77
CA SER A 448 23.24 4.85 11.09
C SER A 448 23.90 5.45 9.85
N ARG A 449 24.48 4.61 8.97
CA ARG A 449 25.00 5.06 7.67
C ARG A 449 23.89 5.58 6.74
N VAL A 450 22.71 4.94 6.75
CA VAL A 450 21.53 5.44 6.02
C VAL A 450 21.17 6.86 6.47
N ALA A 451 21.13 7.11 7.78
CA ALA A 451 20.83 8.45 8.31
C ALA A 451 21.83 9.51 7.80
N ASP A 452 23.12 9.14 7.70
CA ASP A 452 24.17 10.03 7.17
C ASP A 452 23.98 10.34 5.68
N ILE A 453 23.58 9.34 4.89
CA ILE A 453 23.22 9.51 3.48
C ILE A 453 22.03 10.47 3.35
N VAL A 454 21.00 10.31 4.20
CA VAL A 454 19.84 11.21 4.23
C VAL A 454 20.26 12.65 4.56
N ASN A 455 21.13 12.83 5.56
CA ASN A 455 21.64 14.15 5.92
C ASN A 455 22.47 14.80 4.78
N ARG A 456 23.29 14.03 4.06
CA ARG A 456 24.00 14.50 2.87
C ARG A 456 23.01 14.93 1.78
N ALA A 457 21.96 14.16 1.52
CA ALA A 457 20.93 14.51 0.54
C ALA A 457 20.17 15.80 0.91
N VAL A 458 19.85 16.01 2.19
CA VAL A 458 19.25 17.25 2.70
C VAL A 458 20.20 18.43 2.49
N THR A 459 21.48 18.27 2.77
CA THR A 459 22.50 19.32 2.56
C THR A 459 22.63 19.70 1.08
N ILE A 460 22.67 18.70 0.18
CA ILE A 460 22.65 18.92 -1.27
C ILE A 460 21.39 19.67 -1.69
N THR A 461 20.22 19.31 -1.12
CA THR A 461 18.95 19.98 -1.41
C THR A 461 18.99 21.45 -1.00
N GLN A 462 19.50 21.78 0.18
CA GLN A 462 19.62 23.16 0.65
C GLN A 462 20.48 24.02 -0.29
N ARG A 463 21.59 23.47 -0.78
CA ARG A 463 22.47 24.16 -1.72
C ARG A 463 21.77 24.36 -3.07
N LEU A 464 21.24 23.28 -3.65
CA LEU A 464 20.60 23.32 -4.97
C LEU A 464 19.32 24.15 -4.99
N ASP A 465 18.57 24.25 -3.88
CA ASP A 465 17.37 25.09 -3.84
C ASP A 465 17.71 26.58 -3.92
N LYS A 466 18.83 27.01 -3.31
CA LYS A 466 19.34 28.38 -3.43
C LYS A 466 19.80 28.67 -4.86
N GLU A 467 20.62 27.79 -5.45
CA GLU A 467 21.10 27.92 -6.82
C GLU A 467 19.96 27.91 -7.84
N ALA A 468 18.97 27.04 -7.65
CA ALA A 468 17.77 26.99 -8.48
C ALA A 468 16.97 28.29 -8.39
N LEU A 469 16.79 28.83 -7.18
CA LEU A 469 16.08 30.09 -6.97
C LEU A 469 16.77 31.24 -7.69
N GLU A 470 18.10 31.37 -7.56
CA GLU A 470 18.90 32.39 -8.23
C GLU A 470 18.78 32.27 -9.75
N ALA A 471 19.10 31.10 -10.30
CA ALA A 471 19.07 30.84 -11.74
C ALA A 471 17.69 31.05 -12.38
N GLN A 472 16.61 30.71 -11.67
CA GLN A 472 15.24 30.88 -12.18
C GLN A 472 14.74 32.32 -12.03
N THR A 473 15.26 33.06 -11.05
CA THR A 473 15.02 34.50 -10.90
C THR A 473 15.68 35.28 -12.02
N GLU A 474 16.94 34.97 -12.34
CA GLU A 474 17.67 35.56 -13.47
C GLU A 474 16.98 35.30 -14.83
N LYS A 475 16.35 34.13 -14.98
CA LYS A 475 15.53 33.77 -16.16
C LYS A 475 14.15 34.45 -16.19
N GLY A 476 13.79 35.25 -15.18
CA GLY A 476 12.51 35.95 -15.12
C GLY A 476 11.29 35.03 -14.94
N ARG A 477 11.46 33.82 -14.36
CA ARG A 477 10.35 32.90 -14.12
C ARG A 477 9.36 33.50 -13.12
N LYS A 478 8.06 33.38 -13.39
CA LYS A 478 6.99 33.91 -12.52
C LYS A 478 7.02 33.39 -11.07
N ASN A 479 7.40 32.12 -10.85
CA ASN A 479 7.47 31.47 -9.53
C ASN A 479 8.82 30.73 -9.39
N PRO A 480 9.93 31.45 -9.18
CA PRO A 480 11.27 30.86 -9.26
C PRO A 480 11.55 29.90 -8.09
N GLY A 481 10.96 30.11 -6.91
CA GLY A 481 11.08 29.22 -5.74
C GLY A 481 10.08 28.06 -5.68
N SER A 482 9.43 27.71 -6.80
CA SER A 482 8.47 26.58 -6.80
C SER A 482 9.18 25.23 -6.86
N VAL A 483 8.59 24.18 -6.28
CA VAL A 483 9.10 22.80 -6.40
C VAL A 483 9.30 22.43 -7.87
N LYS A 484 8.38 22.82 -8.75
CA LYS A 484 8.52 22.60 -10.21
C LYS A 484 9.79 23.24 -10.78
N ALA A 485 10.12 24.46 -10.36
CA ALA A 485 11.32 25.15 -10.81
C ALA A 485 12.60 24.47 -10.31
N PHE A 486 12.59 23.99 -9.05
CA PHE A 486 13.66 23.18 -8.49
C PHE A 486 13.86 21.87 -9.27
N LEU A 487 12.79 21.10 -9.52
CA LEU A 487 12.87 19.84 -10.25
C LEU A 487 13.42 20.03 -11.67
N GLU A 488 12.99 21.08 -12.38
CA GLU A 488 13.51 21.40 -13.72
C GLU A 488 14.98 21.81 -13.69
N PHE A 489 15.43 22.51 -12.63
CA PHE A 489 16.83 22.88 -12.46
C PHE A 489 17.73 21.67 -12.20
N VAL A 490 17.27 20.75 -11.34
CA VAL A 490 18.04 19.55 -10.96
C VAL A 490 18.09 18.51 -12.08
N GLY A 491 17.00 18.33 -12.84
CA GLY A 491 16.92 17.33 -13.89
C GLY A 491 17.20 15.91 -13.36
N GLU A 492 18.04 15.16 -14.06
CA GLU A 492 18.50 13.81 -13.65
C GLU A 492 19.74 13.83 -12.75
N GLY A 493 20.19 15.01 -12.29
CA GLY A 493 21.31 15.13 -11.36
C GLY A 493 22.69 14.74 -11.93
N ASP A 494 22.80 14.33 -13.18
CA ASP A 494 24.06 13.91 -13.80
C ASP A 494 25.07 15.07 -13.95
N GLY A 495 24.58 16.31 -13.99
CA GLY A 495 25.43 17.52 -13.95
C GLY A 495 25.92 17.91 -12.55
N GLN A 496 25.49 17.19 -11.50
CA GLN A 496 25.79 17.51 -10.11
C GLN A 496 26.76 16.46 -9.53
N THR A 497 28.04 16.82 -9.42
CA THR A 497 29.11 15.90 -9.00
C THR A 497 28.82 15.21 -7.66
N GLU A 498 28.27 15.94 -6.67
CA GLU A 498 27.92 15.36 -5.36
C GLU A 498 26.81 14.30 -5.46
N ILE A 499 25.83 14.48 -6.37
CA ILE A 499 24.76 13.49 -6.59
C ILE A 499 25.35 12.24 -7.24
N VAL A 500 26.17 12.40 -8.27
CA VAL A 500 26.79 11.25 -8.99
C VAL A 500 27.69 10.45 -8.05
N GLN A 501 28.50 11.12 -7.23
CA GLN A 501 29.37 10.46 -6.25
C GLN A 501 28.56 9.71 -5.19
N LEU A 502 27.59 10.36 -4.56
CA LEU A 502 26.77 9.73 -3.53
C LEU A 502 25.93 8.57 -4.10
N ARG A 503 25.41 8.71 -5.32
CA ARG A 503 24.72 7.62 -6.04
C ARG A 503 25.63 6.40 -6.19
N SER A 504 26.86 6.60 -6.67
CA SER A 504 27.84 5.51 -6.82
C SER A 504 28.17 4.84 -5.49
N GLU A 505 28.41 5.63 -4.42
CA GLU A 505 28.68 5.10 -3.08
C GLU A 505 27.52 4.24 -2.54
N VAL A 506 26.28 4.68 -2.78
CA VAL A 506 25.06 3.96 -2.38
C VAL A 506 24.93 2.67 -3.20
N GLU A 507 25.02 2.74 -4.52
CA GLU A 507 24.86 1.59 -5.41
C GLU A 507 25.88 0.48 -5.14
N GLU A 508 27.14 0.85 -4.91
CA GLU A 508 28.23 -0.09 -4.60
C GLU A 508 28.03 -0.77 -3.25
N TRP A 509 27.74 0.00 -2.20
CA TRP A 509 27.53 -0.54 -0.86
C TRP A 509 26.28 -1.43 -0.80
N VAL A 510 25.14 -0.92 -1.28
CA VAL A 510 23.86 -1.62 -1.18
C VAL A 510 23.83 -2.85 -2.09
N GLY A 511 24.57 -2.82 -3.21
CA GLY A 511 24.75 -3.97 -4.09
C GLY A 511 25.35 -5.20 -3.42
N THR A 512 26.03 -5.04 -2.28
CA THR A 512 26.62 -6.17 -1.52
C THR A 512 25.59 -7.02 -0.76
N PHE A 513 24.39 -6.51 -0.51
CA PHE A 513 23.36 -7.23 0.23
C PHE A 513 22.50 -8.11 -0.68
N ALA A 514 22.15 -9.31 -0.23
CA ALA A 514 21.30 -10.23 -0.98
C ALA A 514 19.85 -9.72 -1.14
N LEU A 515 19.14 -10.22 -2.15
CA LEU A 515 17.69 -10.15 -2.25
C LEU A 515 17.07 -11.54 -2.00
N PRO A 516 15.82 -11.63 -1.49
CA PRO A 516 15.20 -12.92 -1.16
C PRO A 516 15.02 -13.91 -2.32
N TRP A 517 15.14 -13.45 -3.57
CA TRP A 517 15.01 -14.25 -4.79
C TRP A 517 16.32 -14.36 -5.59
N ASP A 518 17.44 -13.90 -5.03
CA ASP A 518 18.74 -14.16 -5.62
C ASP A 518 19.11 -15.62 -5.34
N SER A 519 19.17 -16.47 -6.37
CA SER A 519 19.45 -17.91 -6.27
C SER A 519 20.90 -18.26 -5.88
N THR A 520 21.74 -17.24 -5.66
CA THR A 520 23.17 -17.35 -5.40
C THR A 520 23.56 -16.99 -3.96
N ALA A 521 22.58 -16.84 -3.05
CA ALA A 521 22.80 -16.51 -1.65
C ALA A 521 22.82 -17.76 -0.76
#